data_AF-A0A1T4TNF0-F1
#
_entry.id   AF-A0A1T4TNF0-F1
#
_cell.length_a   1.000
_cell.length_b   1.000
_cell.length_c   1.000
_cell.angle_alpha   90.00
_cell.angle_beta   90.00
_cell.angle_gamma   90.00
#
_symmetry.space_group_name_H-M   'P 1'
#
loop_
_entity.id
_entity.type
_entity.pdbx_description
1 polymer ?
#
loop_
_entity_poly.entity_id
_entity_poly.type
_entity_poly.pdbx_seq_one_letter_code
_entity_poly.pdbx_strand_id
1 'polypeptide(L)' 'MNVNYLVLIFTSLYLGGTFLYYKYAKKKGMEFRYKPFYLLAVAILFVLSIYGIITGKQFF' A
#
# COMPACT_ATOMS: atom_id res chain seq x y z
N MET A 1 17.38 8.96 7.47
CA MET A 1 16.56 8.18 6.52
C MET A 1 15.32 9.00 6.22
N ASN A 2 15.03 9.25 4.95
CA ASN A 2 13.87 10.06 4.55
C ASN A 2 12.59 9.25 4.83
N VAL A 3 11.63 9.84 5.55
CA VAL A 3 10.39 9.19 6.00
C VAL A 3 9.60 8.63 4.81
N ASN A 4 9.75 9.24 3.63
CA ASN A 4 9.22 8.73 2.37
C ASN A 4 9.58 7.24 2.12
N TYR A 5 10.80 6.80 2.43
CA TYR A 5 11.21 5.39 2.24
C TYR A 5 10.53 4.44 3.23
N LEU A 6 10.32 4.87 4.47
CA LEU A 6 9.56 4.10 5.46
C LEU A 6 8.11 3.94 5.00
N VAL A 7 7.48 5.04 4.60
CA VAL A 7 6.10 5.03 4.08
C VAL A 7 6.00 4.14 2.84
N LEU A 8 6.98 4.21 1.92
CA LEU A 8 7.04 3.35 0.74
C LEU A 8 7.06 1.87 1.12
N ILE A 9 7.93 1.46 2.05
CA ILE A 9 8.05 0.05 2.47
C ILE A 9 6.75 -0.43 3.12
N PHE A 10 6.17 0.35 4.03
CA PHE A 10 4.93 -0.01 4.72
C PHE A 10 3.74 -0.10 3.76
N THR A 11 3.58 0.87 2.86
CA THR A 11 2.49 0.88 1.88
C THR A 11 2.65 -0.24 0.86
N SER A 12 3.88 -0.56 0.45
CA SER A 12 4.19 -1.73 -0.40
C SER A 12 3.82 -3.05 0.27
N LEU A 13 4.22 -3.24 1.54
CA LEU A 13 3.91 -4.43 2.32
C LEU A 13 2.41 -4.59 2.52
N TYR A 14 1.69 -3.49 2.79
CA TYR A 14 0.25 -3.52 2.94
C TYR A 14 -0.46 -3.86 1.62
N LEU A 15 -0.10 -3.21 0.51
CA LEU A 15 -0.70 -3.48 -0.81
C LEU A 15 -0.39 -4.91 -1.27
N GLY A 16 0.87 -5.33 -1.18
CA GLY A 16 1.30 -6.67 -1.54
C GLY A 16 0.66 -7.75 -0.67
N GLY A 17 0.64 -7.55 0.65
CA GLY A 17 -0.02 -8.43 1.60
C GLY A 17 -1.52 -8.54 1.36
N THR A 18 -2.20 -7.41 1.09
CA THR A 18 -3.63 -7.41 0.79
C THR A 18 -3.93 -8.12 -0.54
N PHE A 19 -3.07 -7.97 -1.55
CA PHE A 19 -3.20 -8.67 -2.83
C PHE A 19 -3.02 -10.19 -2.70
N LEU A 20 -1.99 -10.63 -1.95
CA LEU A 20 -1.78 -12.05 -1.65
C LEU A 20 -2.92 -12.63 -0.81
N TYR A 21 -3.39 -11.89 0.20
CA TYR A 21 -4.52 -12.29 1.03
C TYR A 21 -5.81 -12.38 0.22
N TYR A 22 -6.05 -11.45 -0.72
CA TYR A 22 -7.18 -11.51 -1.64
C TYR A 22 -7.13 -12.77 -2.51
N LYS A 23 -5.98 -13.06 -3.11
CA LYS A 23 -5.78 -14.28 -3.91
C LYS A 23 -5.99 -15.55 -3.08
N TYR A 24 -5.55 -15.54 -1.83
CA TYR A 24 -5.71 -16.66 -0.89
C TYR A 24 -7.18 -16.85 -0.47
N ALA A 25 -7.87 -15.78 -0.08
CA ALA A 25 -9.27 -15.81 0.32
C ALA A 25 -10.19 -16.21 -0.83
N LYS A 26 -9.94 -15.70 -2.05
CA LYS A 26 -10.64 -16.10 -3.26
C LYS A 26 -10.48 -17.60 -3.54
N LYS A 27 -9.28 -18.15 -3.33
CA LYS A 27 -9.01 -19.59 -3.51
C LYS A 27 -9.69 -20.48 -2.46
N LYS A 28 -9.88 -19.97 -1.24
CA LYS A 28 -10.51 -20.69 -0.14
C LYS A 28 -12.02 -20.44 0.01
N GLY A 29 -12.62 -19.58 -0.81
CA GLY A 29 -14.04 -19.22 -0.70
C GLY A 29 -14.38 -18.45 0.58
N MET A 30 -13.41 -17.75 1.19
CA MET A 30 -13.62 -16.98 2.41
C MET A 30 -14.19 -15.60 2.08
N GLU A 31 -15.13 -15.12 2.91
CA GLU A 31 -15.65 -13.76 2.82
C GLU A 31 -14.54 -12.73 3.08
N PHE A 32 -14.08 -12.10 2.01
CA PHE A 32 -13.12 -11.03 2.11
C PHE A 32 -13.86 -9.74 2.45
N ARG A 33 -13.81 -9.29 3.71
CA ARG A 33 -14.29 -7.95 4.10
C ARG A 33 -13.38 -6.88 3.48
N TYR A 34 -13.64 -6.58 2.22
CA TYR A 34 -12.92 -5.59 1.45
C TYR A 34 -13.26 -4.20 2.02
N LYS A 35 -12.25 -3.46 2.47
CA LYS A 35 -12.38 -2.03 2.79
C LYS A 35 -11.76 -1.22 1.65
N PRO A 36 -12.51 -0.97 0.55
CA PRO A 36 -11.96 -0.38 -0.67
C PRO A 36 -11.35 1.00 -0.42
N PHE A 37 -11.97 1.80 0.46
CA PHE A 37 -11.47 3.13 0.83
C PHE A 37 -10.08 3.10 1.47
N TYR A 38 -9.81 2.13 2.34
CA TYR A 38 -8.49 1.99 2.97
C TYR A 38 -7.43 1.61 1.95
N LEU A 39 -7.77 0.70 1.02
CA LEU A 39 -6.84 0.30 -0.03
C LEU A 39 -6.51 1.46 -0.97
N LEU A 40 -7.51 2.27 -1.32
CA LEU A 40 -7.35 3.47 -2.12
C LEU A 40 -6.47 4.51 -1.42
N ALA A 41 -6.70 4.77 -0.13
CA ALA A 41 -5.86 5.67 0.66
C ALA A 41 -4.40 5.20 0.71
N VAL A 42 -4.16 3.90 0.92
CA VAL A 42 -2.80 3.33 0.94
C VAL A 42 -2.14 3.39 -0.44
N ALA A 43 -2.89 3.16 -1.53
CA ALA A 43 -2.39 3.30 -2.89
C ALA A 43 -1.98 4.75 -3.21
N ILE A 44 -2.76 5.74 -2.76
CA ILE A 44 -2.42 7.16 -2.91
C ILE A 44 -1.15 7.49 -2.13
N LEU A 45 -1.03 7.03 -0.88
CA LEU A 45 0.18 7.19 -0.06
C LEU A 45 1.41 6.54 -0.70
N PHE A 46 1.25 5.37 -1.32
CA PHE A 46 2.32 4.69 -2.06
C PHE A 46 2.81 5.55 -3.23
N VAL A 47 1.90 6.06 -4.07
CA VAL A 47 2.25 6.93 -5.20
C VAL A 47 2.90 8.23 -4.75
N LEU A 48 2.38 8.86 -3.69
CA LEU A 48 2.97 10.07 -3.09
C LEU A 48 4.38 9.82 -2.56
N SER A 49 4.60 8.69 -1.90
CA SER A 49 5.93 8.33 -1.39
C SER A 49 6.94 8.08 -2.51
N ILE A 50 6.54 7.42 -3.61
CA ILE A 50 7.36 7.28 -4.83
C ILE A 50 7.68 8.66 -5.42
N TYR A 51 6.66 9.49 -5.59
CA TYR A 51 6.83 10.83 -6.17
C TYR A 51 7.78 11.69 -5.34
N GLY A 52 7.68 11.63 -4.01
CA GLY A 52 8.62 12.29 -3.09
C GLY A 52 10.06 11.80 -3.22
N ILE A 53 10.25 10.49 -3.35
CA ILE A 53 11.58 9.90 -3.56
C ILE A 53 12.17 10.38 -4.90
N ILE A 54 11.39 10.35 -5.98
CA ILE A 54 11.85 10.74 -7.32
C ILE A 54 12.17 12.24 -7.40
N THR A 55 11.30 13.08 -6.84
CA THR A 55 11.47 14.55 -6.91
C THR A 55 12.43 15.10 -5.85
N GLY A 56 12.95 14.26 -4.96
CA GLY A 56 13.75 14.69 -3.80
C GLY A 56 12.97 15.52 -2.79
N LYS A 57 11.64 15.64 -2.93
CA LYS A 57 10.77 16.36 -2.00
C LYS A 57 10.33 15.45 -0.86
N GLN A 58 10.54 15.92 0.36
CA GLN A 58 10.04 15.24 1.54
C GLN A 58 8.57 15.63 1.77
N PHE A 59 7.65 14.70 1.47
CA PHE A 59 6.21 14.89 1.69
C PHE A 59 5.77 14.40 3.09
N PHE A 60 6.62 13.61 3.75
CA PHE A 60 6.38 12.97 5.04
C PHE A 60 7.57 13.13 5.99
#